data_AF-A0A4Q2ZDD1-F1
#
_entry.id   AF-A0A4Q2ZDD1-F1
#
_cell.length_a   1.000
_cell.length_b   1.000
_cell.length_c   1.000
_cell.angle_alpha   90.00
_cell.angle_beta   90.00
_cell.angle_gamma   90.00
#
_symmetry.space_group_name_H-M   'P 1'
#
loop_
_entity.id
_entity.type
_entity.pdbx_description
1 polymer ?
#
loop_
_entity_poly.entity_id
_entity_poly.type
_entity_poly.pdbx_seq_one_letter_code
_entity_poly.pdbx_strand_id
1 'polypeptide(L)'
;MNVKSLLVLTPCVVAMPARAEEAPAAVHGDAVAQMRRCVEDNGSFETWMLLLDAGDRVYPALAEELLRTRDPLMVRGIATLFQQSAGDKAVPLEAMRTFVKQHAREDPPLVQPVIMAMGAIGTMEDADFLREYLDGTDPAVARAAEEGTAAILLRAAGASPGVPVPEPTGLEKDDKVKRAIDRTMVWAWVAVGVLAAIRIALVVARRRGRW
;
A
#
# COMPACT_ATOMS: atom_id res chain seq x y z
N MET A 1 34.42 -34.84 -50.75
CA MET A 1 34.67 -35.35 -49.39
C MET A 1 35.25 -34.23 -48.54
N ASN A 2 34.43 -33.59 -47.69
CA ASN A 2 34.66 -33.37 -46.26
C ASN A 2 33.54 -32.47 -45.74
N VAL A 3 32.68 -33.04 -44.90
CA VAL A 3 31.57 -32.36 -44.22
C VAL A 3 32.07 -32.04 -42.81
N LYS A 4 32.10 -30.76 -42.43
CA LYS A 4 32.22 -30.35 -41.03
C LYS A 4 31.29 -29.19 -40.74
N SER A 5 30.62 -29.32 -39.59
CA SER A 5 29.93 -28.29 -38.83
C SER A 5 28.47 -27.99 -39.20
N LEU A 6 27.61 -28.97 -38.90
CA LEU A 6 26.23 -28.72 -38.50
C LEU A 6 26.07 -29.38 -37.11
N LEU A 7 26.08 -28.59 -36.04
CA LEU A 7 25.66 -29.06 -34.72
C LEU A 7 24.50 -28.16 -34.26
N VAL A 8 23.34 -28.79 -34.31
CA VAL A 8 22.01 -28.29 -33.98
C VAL A 8 21.92 -28.11 -32.47
N LEU A 9 21.52 -26.90 -32.06
CA LEU A 9 21.12 -26.56 -30.70
C LEU A 9 19.88 -27.38 -30.31
N THR A 10 20.06 -28.31 -29.37
CA THR A 10 18.97 -28.94 -28.64
C THR A 10 18.61 -28.05 -27.44
N PRO A 11 17.33 -27.71 -27.20
CA PRO A 11 16.96 -27.01 -25.98
C PRO A 11 16.97 -28.00 -24.81
N CYS A 12 17.91 -27.84 -23.88
CA CYS A 12 17.81 -28.45 -22.56
C CYS A 12 16.60 -27.85 -21.84
N VAL A 13 15.52 -28.62 -21.80
CA VAL A 13 14.43 -28.45 -20.84
C VAL A 13 15.01 -28.77 -19.46
N VAL A 14 15.43 -27.73 -18.73
CA VAL A 14 15.69 -27.85 -17.30
C VAL A 14 14.34 -27.70 -16.60
N ALA A 15 13.83 -28.81 -16.08
CA ALA A 15 12.74 -28.80 -15.12
C ALA A 15 13.18 -27.97 -13.90
N MET A 16 12.56 -26.81 -13.67
CA MET A 16 12.72 -26.07 -12.42
C MET A 16 11.79 -26.67 -11.37
N PRO A 17 12.29 -27.06 -10.18
CA PRO A 17 11.44 -27.42 -9.07
C PRO A 17 10.78 -26.16 -8.49
N ALA A 18 9.49 -26.28 -8.17
CA ALA A 18 8.81 -25.31 -7.31
C ALA A 18 9.53 -25.28 -5.94
N ARG A 19 10.30 -24.22 -5.69
CA ARG A 19 10.82 -23.88 -4.37
C ARG A 19 10.45 -22.43 -4.08
N ALA A 20 9.78 -22.23 -2.97
CA ALA A 20 9.70 -20.93 -2.31
C ALA A 20 11.14 -20.51 -1.99
N GLU A 21 11.68 -19.57 -2.77
CA GLU A 21 12.94 -18.91 -2.44
C GLU A 21 12.64 -17.88 -1.36
N GLU A 22 13.03 -18.17 -0.12
CA GLU A 22 13.26 -17.14 0.90
C GLU A 22 14.20 -16.09 0.29
N ALA A 23 13.74 -14.84 0.23
CA ALA A 23 14.58 -13.75 -0.23
C ALA A 23 15.82 -13.64 0.68
N PRO A 24 17.03 -13.44 0.13
CA PRO A 24 18.25 -13.41 0.94
C PRO A 24 18.18 -12.26 1.95
N ALA A 25 18.64 -12.50 3.19
CA ALA A 25 18.63 -11.53 4.30
C ALA A 25 19.24 -10.16 3.96
N ALA A 26 20.10 -10.07 2.93
CA ALA A 26 20.63 -8.83 2.39
C ALA A 26 19.54 -7.91 1.79
N VAL A 27 18.50 -8.47 1.16
CA VAL A 27 17.35 -7.72 0.62
C VAL A 27 16.46 -7.18 1.75
N HIS A 28 16.40 -7.88 2.89
CA HIS A 28 15.62 -7.49 4.06
C HIS A 28 16.26 -6.31 4.82
N GLY A 29 17.56 -6.35 5.08
CA GLY A 29 18.28 -5.23 5.71
C GLY A 29 18.32 -3.97 4.84
N ASP A 30 18.36 -4.14 3.51
CA ASP A 30 18.39 -3.05 2.54
C ASP A 30 17.04 -2.31 2.47
N ALA A 31 15.91 -3.02 2.55
CA ALA A 31 14.57 -2.43 2.48
C ALA A 31 14.27 -1.45 3.63
N VAL A 32 14.61 -1.83 4.87
CA VAL A 32 14.40 -0.95 6.05
C VAL A 32 15.31 0.27 5.98
N ALA A 33 16.57 0.09 5.58
CA ALA A 33 17.52 1.20 5.41
C ALA A 33 17.08 2.17 4.30
N GLN A 34 16.56 1.64 3.18
CA GLN A 34 16.01 2.44 2.08
C GLN A 34 14.75 3.20 2.52
N MET A 35 13.86 2.56 3.27
CA MET A 35 12.68 3.24 3.83
C MET A 35 13.11 4.38 4.76
N ARG A 36 14.06 4.13 5.66
CA ARG A 36 14.57 5.14 6.59
C ARG A 36 15.18 6.33 5.86
N ARG A 37 16.05 6.10 4.87
CA ARG A 37 16.57 7.18 4.01
C ARG A 37 15.46 7.91 3.27
N CYS A 38 14.47 7.19 2.75
CA CYS A 38 13.34 7.80 2.07
C CYS A 38 12.54 8.73 3.00
N VAL A 39 12.40 8.37 4.27
CA VAL A 39 11.73 9.21 5.27
C VAL A 39 12.61 10.40 5.68
N GLU A 40 13.90 10.18 5.92
CA GLU A 40 14.87 11.20 6.34
C GLU A 40 15.16 12.24 5.24
N ASP A 41 15.25 11.80 3.99
CA ASP A 41 15.57 12.63 2.82
C ASP A 41 14.33 13.30 2.18
N ASN A 42 13.21 13.40 2.91
CA ASN A 42 11.93 13.97 2.44
C ASN A 42 11.36 13.29 1.18
N GLY A 43 11.49 11.98 1.06
CA GLY A 43 10.78 11.20 0.05
C GLY A 43 11.48 11.17 -1.30
N SER A 44 12.74 10.67 -1.34
CA SER A 44 13.39 10.32 -2.60
C SER A 44 12.45 9.47 -3.45
N PHE A 45 11.89 10.09 -4.51
CA PHE A 45 10.86 9.48 -5.34
C PHE A 45 11.34 8.17 -5.96
N GLU A 46 12.61 8.11 -6.35
CA GLU A 46 13.23 6.92 -6.93
C GLU A 46 13.30 5.77 -5.92
N THR A 47 13.77 6.03 -4.70
CA THR A 47 13.82 5.02 -3.63
C THR A 47 12.42 4.52 -3.27
N TRP A 48 11.45 5.43 -3.20
CA TRP A 48 10.05 5.07 -2.95
C TRP A 48 9.49 4.15 -4.05
N MET A 49 9.72 4.49 -5.31
CA MET A 49 9.29 3.69 -6.45
C MET A 49 9.92 2.30 -6.48
N LEU A 50 11.21 2.18 -6.12
CA LEU A 50 11.89 0.89 -6.00
C LEU A 50 11.24 0.01 -4.92
N LEU A 51 10.93 0.58 -3.76
CA LEU A 51 10.27 -0.16 -2.68
C LEU A 51 8.85 -0.58 -3.08
N LEU A 52 8.11 0.27 -3.79
CA LEU A 52 6.78 -0.07 -4.31
C LEU A 52 6.81 -1.22 -5.32
N ASP A 53 7.80 -1.25 -6.20
CA ASP A 53 7.99 -2.32 -7.19
C ASP A 53 8.48 -3.62 -6.54
N ALA A 54 9.29 -3.52 -5.49
CA ALA A 54 9.78 -4.69 -4.76
C ALA A 54 8.66 -5.45 -4.03
N GLY A 55 7.62 -4.74 -3.57
CA GLY A 55 6.35 -5.31 -3.08
C GLY A 55 6.54 -6.44 -2.08
N ASP A 56 6.07 -7.64 -2.42
CA ASP A 56 6.08 -8.84 -1.57
C ASP A 56 7.46 -9.19 -1.00
N ARG A 57 8.53 -8.85 -1.73
CA ARG A 57 9.90 -9.16 -1.30
C ARG A 57 10.34 -8.34 -0.10
N VAL A 58 9.78 -7.15 0.09
CA VAL A 58 10.16 -6.22 1.17
C VAL A 58 9.19 -6.25 2.35
N TYR A 59 7.99 -6.81 2.18
CA TYR A 59 6.97 -6.84 3.23
C TYR A 59 7.44 -7.51 4.53
N PRO A 60 8.13 -8.66 4.55
CA PRO A 60 8.54 -9.28 5.80
C PRO A 60 9.41 -8.35 6.66
N ALA A 61 10.40 -7.70 6.04
CA ALA A 61 11.31 -6.79 6.72
C ALA A 61 10.61 -5.52 7.22
N LEU A 62 9.72 -4.95 6.40
CA LEU A 62 8.96 -3.76 6.77
C LEU A 62 7.87 -4.06 7.80
N ALA A 63 7.30 -5.26 7.80
CA ALA A 63 6.36 -5.73 8.81
C ALA A 63 7.06 -5.88 10.17
N GLU A 64 8.25 -6.47 10.19
CA GLU A 64 9.06 -6.57 11.40
C GLU A 64 9.47 -5.18 11.93
N GLU A 65 9.89 -4.27 11.04
CA GLU A 65 10.22 -2.89 11.42
C GLU A 65 8.99 -2.15 11.96
N LEU A 66 7.81 -2.32 11.36
CA LEU A 66 6.56 -1.71 11.84
C LEU A 66 6.29 -2.08 13.30
N LEU A 67 6.47 -3.35 13.67
CA LEU A 67 6.25 -3.82 15.04
C LEU A 67 7.33 -3.39 16.04
N ARG A 68 8.48 -2.90 15.56
CA ARG A 68 9.59 -2.45 16.41
C ARG A 68 9.65 -0.93 16.56
N THR A 69 9.36 -0.20 15.49
CA THR A 69 9.58 1.23 15.45
C THR A 69 8.54 1.99 16.27
N ARG A 70 8.97 3.05 16.93
CA ARG A 70 8.11 4.05 17.59
C ARG A 70 8.18 5.41 16.90
N ASP A 71 8.89 5.50 15.77
CA ASP A 71 9.00 6.71 14.98
C ASP A 71 7.72 6.90 14.13
N PRO A 72 6.93 7.96 14.37
CA PRO A 72 5.69 8.20 13.64
C PRO A 72 5.87 8.33 12.13
N LEU A 73 7.02 8.83 11.67
CA LEU A 73 7.29 8.99 10.25
C LEU A 73 7.57 7.64 9.59
N MET A 74 8.32 6.76 10.26
CA MET A 74 8.55 5.38 9.81
C MET A 74 7.25 4.57 9.77
N VAL A 75 6.41 4.66 10.82
CA VAL A 75 5.10 3.99 10.85
C VAL A 75 4.23 4.44 9.67
N ARG A 76 4.13 5.75 9.44
CA ARG A 76 3.37 6.31 8.32
C ARG A 76 3.96 5.89 6.96
N GLY A 77 5.28 5.91 6.81
CA GLY A 77 5.96 5.49 5.59
C GLY A 77 5.67 4.03 5.26
N ILE A 78 5.84 3.13 6.22
CA ILE A 78 5.56 1.69 6.03
C ILE A 78 4.08 1.46 5.70
N ALA A 79 3.15 2.08 6.46
CA ALA A 79 1.72 1.94 6.22
C ALA A 79 1.31 2.43 4.82
N THR A 80 1.88 3.55 4.37
CA THR A 80 1.62 4.11 3.03
C THR A 80 2.18 3.19 1.94
N LEU A 81 3.35 2.60 2.15
CA LEU A 81 3.93 1.65 1.20
C LEU A 81 3.10 0.39 1.08
N PHE A 82 2.64 -0.18 2.20
CA PHE A 82 1.72 -1.32 2.22
C PHE A 82 0.43 -1.00 1.47
N GLN A 83 -0.10 0.21 1.63
CA GLN A 83 -1.29 0.66 0.89
C GLN A 83 -1.05 0.75 -0.62
N GLN A 84 0.06 1.35 -1.06
CA GLN A 84 0.29 1.71 -2.46
C GLN A 84 0.87 0.60 -3.34
N SER A 85 1.63 -0.31 -2.75
CA SER A 85 2.27 -1.41 -3.48
C SER A 85 1.23 -2.40 -4.03
N ALA A 86 1.58 -3.19 -5.05
CA ALA A 86 0.64 -4.13 -5.69
C ALA A 86 0.74 -5.58 -5.18
N GLY A 87 1.61 -5.83 -4.21
CA GLY A 87 1.82 -7.14 -3.62
C GLY A 87 0.63 -7.65 -2.82
N ASP A 88 0.70 -8.93 -2.45
CA ASP A 88 -0.25 -9.60 -1.56
C ASP A 88 -0.29 -8.93 -0.19
N LYS A 89 -1.50 -8.58 0.24
CA LYS A 89 -1.74 -7.81 1.47
C LYS A 89 -1.80 -8.66 2.74
N ALA A 90 -1.68 -9.98 2.65
CA ALA A 90 -1.74 -10.87 3.81
C ALA A 90 -0.73 -10.49 4.91
N VAL A 91 0.57 -10.42 4.57
CA VAL A 91 1.65 -10.07 5.53
C VAL A 91 1.50 -8.62 6.05
N PRO A 92 1.30 -7.60 5.20
CA PRO A 92 1.00 -6.24 5.65
C PRO A 92 -0.16 -6.15 6.64
N LEU A 93 -1.31 -6.77 6.33
CA LEU A 93 -2.51 -6.68 7.16
C LEU A 93 -2.32 -7.37 8.51
N GLU A 94 -1.62 -8.50 8.56
CA GLU A 94 -1.29 -9.16 9.82
C GLU A 94 -0.41 -8.27 10.72
N ALA A 95 0.62 -7.64 10.14
CA ALA A 95 1.48 -6.71 10.86
C ALA A 95 0.71 -5.49 11.37
N MET A 96 -0.16 -4.91 10.52
CA MET A 96 -1.01 -3.77 10.89
C MET A 96 -1.99 -4.11 12.02
N ARG A 97 -2.67 -5.27 11.97
CA ARG A 97 -3.54 -5.73 13.06
C ARG A 97 -2.77 -5.87 14.38
N THR A 98 -1.58 -6.46 14.31
CA THR A 98 -0.72 -6.65 15.49
C THR A 98 -0.28 -5.31 16.07
N PHE A 99 0.12 -4.37 15.21
CA PHE A 99 0.51 -3.02 15.61
C PHE A 99 -0.64 -2.27 16.31
N VAL A 100 -1.84 -2.29 15.71
CA VAL A 100 -3.04 -1.66 16.31
C VAL A 100 -3.34 -2.27 17.68
N LYS A 101 -3.30 -3.61 17.82
CA LYS A 101 -3.50 -4.29 19.11
C LYS A 101 -2.52 -3.85 20.19
N GLN A 102 -1.26 -3.64 19.83
CA GLN A 102 -0.20 -3.27 20.77
C GLN A 102 -0.25 -1.79 21.18
N HIS A 103 -0.69 -0.89 20.30
CA HIS A 103 -0.48 0.54 20.50
C HIS A 103 -1.76 1.37 20.62
N ALA A 104 -2.94 0.84 20.27
CA ALA A 104 -4.17 1.64 20.23
C ALA A 104 -4.54 2.27 21.58
N ARG A 105 -4.14 1.64 22.70
CA ARG A 105 -4.40 2.15 24.06
C ARG A 105 -3.30 3.07 24.59
N GLU A 106 -2.05 2.83 24.20
CA GLU A 106 -0.87 3.49 24.78
C GLU A 106 -0.42 4.69 23.94
N ASP A 107 -0.56 4.62 22.62
CA ASP A 107 -0.10 5.64 21.68
C ASP A 107 -1.11 5.84 20.52
N PRO A 108 -2.29 6.41 20.81
CA PRO A 108 -3.35 6.62 19.82
C PRO A 108 -2.91 7.34 18.53
N PRO A 109 -2.11 8.42 18.57
CA PRO A 109 -1.67 9.12 17.37
C PRO A 109 -0.81 8.26 16.44
N LEU A 110 -0.04 7.33 16.99
CA LEU A 110 0.83 6.44 16.22
C LEU A 110 0.02 5.42 15.42
N VAL A 111 -1.16 5.02 15.91
CA VAL A 111 -2.00 3.97 15.32
C VAL A 111 -2.90 4.48 14.20
N GLN A 112 -3.30 5.75 14.25
CA GLN A 112 -4.18 6.36 13.25
C GLN A 112 -3.75 6.10 11.79
N PRO A 113 -2.49 6.36 11.35
CA PRO A 113 -2.08 6.11 9.97
C PRO A 113 -2.18 4.63 9.56
N VAL A 114 -2.01 3.71 10.52
CA VAL A 114 -2.11 2.27 10.27
C VAL A 114 -3.56 1.87 10.03
N ILE A 115 -4.50 2.35 10.85
CA ILE A 115 -5.93 2.08 10.67
C ILE A 115 -6.43 2.64 9.33
N MET A 116 -6.00 3.85 8.96
CA MET A 116 -6.38 4.44 7.67
C MET A 116 -5.88 3.62 6.49
N ALA A 117 -4.64 3.12 6.56
CA ALA A 117 -4.10 2.23 5.54
C ALA A 117 -4.87 0.90 5.49
N MET A 118 -5.23 0.30 6.64
CA MET A 118 -6.11 -0.87 6.70
C MET A 118 -7.47 -0.60 6.04
N GLY A 119 -8.05 0.59 6.21
CA GLY A 119 -9.27 0.98 5.51
C GLY A 119 -9.16 0.89 3.98
N ALA A 120 -7.99 1.21 3.43
CA ALA A 120 -7.74 1.23 1.99
C ALA A 120 -7.45 -0.15 1.38
N ILE A 121 -6.81 -1.07 2.12
CA ILE A 121 -6.39 -2.38 1.60
C ILE A 121 -7.04 -3.59 2.28
N GLY A 122 -7.72 -3.38 3.42
CA GLY A 122 -8.27 -4.43 4.26
C GLY A 122 -9.45 -5.18 3.64
N THR A 123 -9.77 -6.30 4.26
CA THR A 123 -10.86 -7.22 3.94
C THR A 123 -12.01 -7.08 4.94
N MET A 124 -13.11 -7.80 4.73
CA MET A 124 -14.22 -7.81 5.70
C MET A 124 -13.79 -8.27 7.11
N GLU A 125 -12.82 -9.18 7.21
CA GLU A 125 -12.25 -9.59 8.49
C GLU A 125 -11.57 -8.42 9.22
N ASP A 126 -10.91 -7.54 8.47
CA ASP A 126 -10.28 -6.34 9.03
C ASP A 126 -11.31 -5.31 9.48
N ALA A 127 -12.47 -5.22 8.83
CA ALA A 127 -13.57 -4.39 9.29
C ALA A 127 -14.14 -4.91 10.62
N ASP A 128 -14.32 -6.22 10.77
CA ASP A 128 -14.77 -6.82 12.03
C ASP A 128 -13.75 -6.59 13.15
N PHE A 129 -12.46 -6.70 12.85
CA PHE A 129 -11.38 -6.34 13.78
C PHE A 129 -11.43 -4.86 14.21
N LEU A 130 -11.60 -3.92 13.26
CA LEU A 130 -11.65 -2.49 13.57
C LEU A 130 -12.88 -2.10 14.41
N ARG A 131 -14.00 -2.84 14.30
CA ARG A 131 -15.20 -2.59 15.11
C ARG A 131 -14.94 -2.68 16.61
N GLU A 132 -13.98 -3.49 17.05
CA GLU A 132 -13.59 -3.60 18.47
C GLU A 132 -13.10 -2.27 19.06
N TYR A 133 -12.74 -1.31 18.21
CA TYR A 133 -12.16 -0.02 18.60
C TYR A 133 -13.15 1.16 18.47
N LEU A 134 -14.38 0.94 17.99
CA LEU A 134 -15.39 2.00 17.82
C LEU A 134 -15.86 2.57 19.17
N ASP A 135 -16.04 1.68 20.15
CA ASP A 135 -16.46 2.05 21.51
C ASP A 135 -15.25 2.30 22.43
N GLY A 136 -14.06 2.52 21.83
CA GLY A 136 -12.80 2.72 22.54
C GLY A 136 -12.75 4.01 23.35
N THR A 137 -11.85 4.06 24.33
CA THR A 137 -11.67 5.23 25.22
C THR A 137 -11.06 6.44 24.51
N ASP A 138 -10.30 6.22 23.43
CA ASP A 138 -9.67 7.28 22.65
C ASP A 138 -10.53 7.67 21.44
N PRO A 139 -11.01 8.92 21.35
CA PRO A 139 -11.90 9.36 20.28
C PRO A 139 -11.22 9.44 18.91
N ALA A 140 -9.90 9.61 18.85
CA ALA A 140 -9.18 9.66 17.58
C ALA A 140 -9.04 8.25 16.97
N VAL A 141 -8.77 7.24 17.80
CA VAL A 141 -8.75 5.83 17.38
C VAL A 141 -10.15 5.36 16.99
N ALA A 142 -11.17 5.70 17.77
CA ALA A 142 -12.56 5.36 17.45
C ALA A 142 -12.99 5.93 16.10
N ARG A 143 -12.68 7.20 15.85
CA ARG A 143 -12.95 7.86 14.57
C ARG A 143 -12.19 7.21 13.42
N ALA A 144 -10.90 6.91 13.59
CA ALA A 144 -10.11 6.24 12.58
C ALA A 144 -10.66 4.84 12.27
N ALA A 145 -11.09 4.10 13.29
CA ALA A 145 -11.71 2.78 13.15
C ALA A 145 -13.05 2.86 12.42
N GLU A 146 -13.86 3.89 12.68
CA GLU A 146 -15.09 4.16 11.94
C GLU A 146 -14.82 4.43 10.46
N GLU A 147 -13.91 5.36 10.17
CA GLU A 147 -13.51 5.72 8.80
C GLU A 147 -12.91 4.50 8.06
N GLY A 148 -12.05 3.72 8.71
CA GLY A 148 -11.45 2.51 8.15
C GLY A 148 -12.47 1.40 7.88
N THR A 149 -13.38 1.16 8.83
CA THR A 149 -14.47 0.19 8.68
C THR A 149 -15.40 0.57 7.54
N ALA A 150 -15.82 1.84 7.47
CA ALA A 150 -16.66 2.36 6.41
C ALA A 150 -15.99 2.21 5.03
N ALA A 151 -14.69 2.53 4.92
CA ALA A 151 -13.94 2.38 3.68
C ALA A 151 -13.89 0.92 3.19
N ILE A 152 -13.70 -0.05 4.10
CA ILE A 152 -13.72 -1.47 3.76
C ILE A 152 -15.12 -1.88 3.28
N LEU A 153 -16.17 -1.52 4.01
CA LEU A 153 -17.55 -1.89 3.68
C LEU A 153 -17.99 -1.32 2.33
N LEU A 154 -17.65 -0.06 2.04
CA LEU A 154 -17.93 0.57 0.75
C LEU A 154 -17.24 -0.19 -0.39
N ARG A 155 -15.95 -0.51 -0.24
CA ARG A 155 -15.21 -1.30 -1.24
C ARG A 155 -15.80 -2.69 -1.43
N ALA A 156 -16.17 -3.37 -0.34
CA ALA A 156 -16.77 -4.70 -0.39
C ALA A 156 -18.15 -4.70 -1.08
N ALA A 157 -18.93 -3.63 -0.92
CA ALA A 157 -20.22 -3.45 -1.59
C ALA A 157 -20.09 -3.12 -3.09
N GLY A 158 -18.87 -3.01 -3.63
CA GLY A 158 -18.64 -2.57 -5.01
C GLY A 158 -18.95 -1.09 -5.24
N ALA A 159 -19.21 -0.34 -4.17
CA ALA A 159 -19.26 1.11 -4.24
C ALA A 159 -17.83 1.62 -4.37
N SER A 160 -17.52 2.31 -5.47
CA SER A 160 -16.37 3.21 -5.47
C SER A 160 -16.53 4.15 -4.27
N PRO A 161 -15.53 4.37 -3.42
CA PRO A 161 -15.69 5.17 -2.21
C PRO A 161 -16.07 6.61 -2.61
N GLY A 162 -17.36 6.86 -2.69
CA GLY A 162 -17.94 8.18 -2.84
C GLY A 162 -17.77 8.86 -1.49
N VAL A 163 -16.83 9.79 -1.42
CA VAL A 163 -16.76 10.73 -0.31
C VAL A 163 -18.14 11.42 -0.24
N PRO A 164 -18.79 11.50 0.93
CA PRO A 164 -19.96 12.34 1.08
C PRO A 164 -19.55 13.76 0.67
N VAL A 165 -20.15 14.28 -0.40
CA VAL A 165 -20.02 15.68 -0.77
C VAL A 165 -20.60 16.45 0.43
N PRO A 166 -19.81 17.25 1.17
CA PRO A 166 -20.37 18.03 2.25
C PRO A 166 -21.42 18.95 1.62
N GLU A 167 -22.68 18.79 2.04
CA GLU A 167 -23.68 19.82 1.81
C GLU A 167 -23.10 21.14 2.32
N PRO A 168 -23.07 22.20 1.51
CA PRO A 168 -22.47 23.45 1.93
C PRO A 168 -23.37 24.08 2.99
N THR A 169 -23.13 23.75 4.27
CA THR A 169 -23.55 24.60 5.37
C THR A 169 -22.79 25.89 5.24
N GLY A 170 -23.55 26.94 4.90
CA GLY A 170 -23.05 28.24 4.49
C GLY A 170 -22.00 28.78 5.45
N LEU A 171 -20.87 29.18 4.87
CA LEU A 171 -20.05 30.30 5.32
C LEU A 171 -19.19 30.70 4.12
N GLU A 172 -19.67 31.74 3.42
CA GLU A 172 -18.85 32.63 2.61
C GLU A 172 -17.61 33.03 3.41
N LYS A 173 -16.45 32.53 2.99
CA LYS A 173 -15.15 33.24 2.98
C LYS A 173 -14.08 32.26 2.50
N ASP A 174 -13.78 32.34 1.21
CA ASP A 174 -12.44 32.52 0.63
C ASP A 174 -12.27 31.77 -0.72
N ASP A 175 -12.86 32.34 -1.77
CA ASP A 175 -12.97 31.75 -3.12
C ASP A 175 -11.64 31.59 -3.88
N LYS A 176 -10.54 32.12 -3.35
CA LYS A 176 -9.20 31.97 -3.96
C LYS A 176 -8.48 30.72 -3.48
N VAL A 177 -8.61 30.36 -2.20
CA VAL A 177 -8.01 29.16 -1.62
C VAL A 177 -8.73 27.92 -2.13
N LYS A 178 -10.07 27.96 -2.20
CA LYS A 178 -10.90 26.87 -2.71
C LYS A 178 -10.60 26.52 -4.17
N ARG A 179 -10.44 27.53 -5.04
CA ARG A 179 -10.06 27.32 -6.45
C ARG A 179 -8.64 26.81 -6.64
N ALA A 180 -7.70 27.11 -5.75
CA ALA A 180 -6.35 26.59 -5.82
C ALA A 180 -6.31 25.10 -5.41
N ILE A 181 -7.00 24.76 -4.32
CA ILE A 181 -7.09 23.39 -3.80
C ILE A 181 -7.90 22.49 -4.74
N ASP A 182 -9.03 22.96 -5.27
CA ASP A 182 -9.83 22.18 -6.22
C ASP A 182 -9.05 21.90 -7.51
N ARG A 183 -8.23 22.85 -7.97
CA ARG A 183 -7.46 22.65 -9.20
C ARG A 183 -6.32 21.65 -8.98
N THR A 184 -5.54 21.76 -7.91
CA THR A 184 -4.47 20.79 -7.61
C THR A 184 -5.01 19.41 -7.27
N MET A 185 -6.13 19.32 -6.58
CA MET A 185 -6.78 18.04 -6.25
C MET A 185 -7.33 17.38 -7.52
N VAL A 186 -7.97 18.12 -8.42
CA VAL A 186 -8.41 17.59 -9.72
C VAL A 186 -7.22 17.09 -10.57
N TRP A 187 -6.10 17.81 -10.60
CA TRP A 187 -4.89 17.34 -11.31
C TRP A 187 -4.28 16.08 -10.69
N ALA A 188 -4.26 15.97 -9.36
CA ALA A 188 -3.81 14.76 -8.67
C ALA A 188 -4.70 13.56 -9.00
N TRP A 189 -6.03 13.75 -9.05
CA TRP A 189 -6.97 12.68 -9.41
C TRP A 189 -6.91 12.30 -10.90
N VAL A 190 -6.70 13.27 -11.79
CA VAL A 190 -6.45 12.98 -13.22
C VAL A 190 -5.17 12.16 -13.38
N ALA A 191 -4.09 12.48 -12.64
CA ALA A 191 -2.85 11.70 -12.68
C ALA A 191 -3.06 10.25 -12.20
N VAL A 192 -3.80 10.05 -11.11
CA VAL A 192 -4.14 8.71 -10.60
C VAL A 192 -5.03 7.94 -11.59
N GLY A 193 -6.01 8.61 -12.21
CA GLY A 193 -6.87 8.01 -13.23
C GLY A 193 -6.10 7.60 -14.50
N VAL A 194 -5.16 8.43 -14.95
CA VAL A 194 -4.29 8.13 -16.10
C VAL A 194 -3.39 6.94 -15.80
N LEU A 195 -2.80 6.86 -14.60
CA LEU A 195 -1.98 5.72 -14.19
C LEU A 195 -2.80 4.42 -14.13
N ALA A 196 -4.04 4.48 -13.62
CA ALA A 196 -4.94 3.33 -13.61
C ALA A 196 -5.31 2.88 -15.03
N ALA A 197 -5.62 3.81 -15.94
CA ALA A 197 -5.92 3.51 -17.33
C ALA A 197 -4.73 2.89 -18.08
N ILE A 198 -3.52 3.41 -17.87
CA ILE A 198 -2.28 2.84 -18.41
C ILE A 198 -2.07 1.42 -17.88
N ARG A 199 -2.33 1.18 -16.59
CA ARG A 199 -2.24 -0.15 -15.98
C ARG A 199 -3.20 -1.14 -16.62
N ILE A 200 -4.45 -0.75 -16.83
CA ILE A 200 -5.46 -1.58 -17.50
C ILE A 200 -5.05 -1.85 -18.95
N ALA A 201 -4.60 -0.83 -19.68
CA ALA A 201 -4.14 -0.98 -21.06
C ALA A 201 -2.93 -1.94 -21.17
N LEU A 202 -1.97 -1.88 -20.25
CA LEU A 202 -0.82 -2.80 -20.20
C LEU A 202 -1.25 -4.23 -19.87
N VAL A 203 -2.21 -4.42 -18.97
CA VAL A 203 -2.76 -5.74 -18.65
C VAL A 203 -3.50 -6.33 -19.87
N VAL A 204 -4.28 -5.52 -20.58
CA VAL A 204 -4.99 -5.94 -21.80
C VAL A 204 -4.01 -6.24 -22.95
N ALA A 205 -2.97 -5.43 -23.14
CA ALA A 205 -1.92 -5.67 -24.13
C ALA A 205 -1.14 -6.96 -23.85
N ARG A 206 -0.77 -7.23 -22.58
CA ARG A 206 -0.12 -8.49 -22.17
C ARG A 206 -1.01 -9.73 -22.33
N ARG A 207 -2.33 -9.58 -22.30
CA ARG A 207 -3.28 -10.68 -22.57
C ARG A 207 -3.49 -10.91 -24.07
N ARG A 208 -3.36 -9.88 -24.91
CA ARG A 208 -3.47 -10.00 -26.37
C ARG A 208 -2.20 -10.48 -27.08
N GLY A 209 -1.01 -10.28 -26.50
CA GLY A 209 0.27 -10.77 -27.05
C GLY A 209 0.63 -12.23 -26.73
N ARG A 210 -0.30 -13.01 -26.17
CA ARG A 210 -0.17 -14.45 -25.90
C ARG A 210 -1.17 -15.25 -26.75
N TRP A 211 -1.10 -15.08 -28.07
CA TRP A 211 -1.66 -15.98 -29.10
C TRP A 211 -0.74 -15.97 -30.31
#